data_AF-X0YSJ3-F1
#
_entry.id   AF-X0YSJ3-F1
#
_cell.length_a   1.000
_cell.length_b   1.000
_cell.length_c   1.000
_cell.angle_alpha   90.00
_cell.angle_beta   90.00
_cell.angle_gamma   90.00
#
_symmetry.space_group_name_H-M   'P 1'
#
loop_
_entity.id
_entity.type
_entity.pdbx_description
1 polymer ?
#
loop_
_entity_poly.entity_id
_entity_poly.type
_entity_poly.pdbx_seq_one_letter_code
_entity_poly.pdbx_strand_id
1 'polypeptide(L)'
;SSTTTYHIQLGYNPGAGEPGENQEMGERRMRFAVAPISKVSELLKIKSQDIPANSSVWGRVKTAAGGEETVDLSVVLSRHIPVFHEEPLWPDFPW
;
A
#
# COMPACT_ATOMS: atom_id res chain seq x y z
N SER A 1 -22.96 -12.70 -15.58
CA SER A 1 -21.54 -12.91 -15.24
C SER A 1 -21.39 -12.89 -13.73
N SER A 2 -20.48 -13.68 -13.17
CA SER A 2 -20.17 -13.61 -11.73
C SER A 2 -19.29 -12.39 -11.49
N THR A 3 -19.72 -11.52 -10.59
CA THR A 3 -18.93 -10.35 -10.18
C THR A 3 -18.06 -10.73 -9.00
N THR A 4 -16.74 -10.65 -9.17
CA THR A 4 -15.78 -10.91 -8.09
C THR A 4 -15.38 -9.61 -7.40
N THR A 5 -15.28 -9.65 -6.08
CA THR A 5 -14.78 -8.54 -5.27
C THR A 5 -13.43 -8.92 -4.67
N TYR A 6 -12.44 -8.06 -4.85
CA TYR A 6 -11.12 -8.18 -4.23
C TYR A 6 -11.01 -7.18 -3.10
N HIS A 7 -10.47 -7.66 -1.98
CA HIS A 7 -10.11 -6.89 -0.81
C HIS A 7 -8.60 -6.82 -0.75
N ILE A 8 -8.06 -5.62 -0.96
CA ILE A 8 -6.62 -5.37 -0.92
C ILE A 8 -6.36 -4.55 0.32
N GLN A 9 -5.60 -5.12 1.24
CA GLN A 9 -5.30 -4.53 2.54
C GLN A 9 -3.79 -4.37 2.66
N LEU A 10 -3.36 -3.21 3.12
CA LEU A 10 -1.97 -2.93 3.47
C LEU A 10 -1.87 -2.58 4.94
N GLY A 11 -0.74 -2.91 5.54
CA GLY A 11 -0.46 -2.64 6.93
C GLY A 11 1.04 -2.56 7.21
N TYR A 12 1.37 -2.35 8.48
CA TYR A 12 2.74 -2.38 8.96
C TYR A 12 2.88 -3.17 10.24
N ASN A 13 4.12 -3.61 10.49
CA ASN A 13 4.54 -4.16 11.77
C ASN A 13 5.62 -3.25 12.34
N PRO A 14 5.44 -2.70 13.55
CA PRO A 14 6.47 -1.89 14.18
C PRO A 14 7.74 -2.73 14.37
N GLY A 15 8.92 -2.12 14.23
CA GLY A 15 10.19 -2.85 14.27
C GLY A 15 10.48 -3.58 15.59
N ALA A 16 9.75 -3.27 16.66
CA ALA A 16 9.80 -3.93 17.96
C ALA A 16 8.48 -4.63 18.35
N GLY A 17 7.57 -4.84 17.38
CA GLY A 17 6.29 -5.48 17.63
C GLY A 17 6.42 -7.00 17.76
N GLU A 18 5.59 -7.59 18.60
CA GLU A 18 5.49 -9.05 18.72
C GLU A 18 4.85 -9.64 17.45
N PRO A 19 5.21 -10.88 17.05
CA PRO A 19 4.56 -11.56 15.93
C PRO A 19 3.04 -11.60 16.10
N GLY A 20 2.30 -10.93 15.19
CA GLY A 20 0.84 -10.82 15.25
C GLY A 20 0.33 -9.43 15.62
N GLU A 21 1.19 -8.50 16.05
CA GLU A 21 0.85 -7.08 16.27
C GLU A 21 0.77 -6.28 14.96
N ASN A 22 0.17 -6.89 13.94
CA ASN A 22 0.02 -6.28 12.63
C ASN A 22 -0.97 -5.10 12.71
N GLN A 23 -0.50 -3.91 12.35
CA GLN A 23 -1.32 -2.71 12.29
C GLN A 23 -1.84 -2.49 10.87
N GLU A 24 -3.11 -2.13 10.75
CA GLU A 24 -3.74 -1.91 9.45
C GLU A 24 -3.56 -0.45 9.02
N MET A 25 -3.01 -0.23 7.81
CA MET A 25 -2.97 1.11 7.20
C MET A 25 -4.30 1.44 6.52
N GLY A 26 -4.94 0.42 5.93
CA GLY A 26 -6.25 0.55 5.29
C GLY A 26 -6.54 -0.57 4.30
N GLU A 27 -7.79 -0.60 3.84
CA GLU A 27 -8.30 -1.54 2.84
C GLU A 27 -8.94 -0.79 1.67
N ARG A 28 -8.73 -1.32 0.46
CA ARG A 28 -9.49 -0.95 -0.73
C ARG A 28 -10.20 -2.17 -1.29
N ARG A 29 -11.44 -1.93 -1.74
CA ARG A 29 -12.25 -2.94 -2.43
C ARG A 29 -12.39 -2.55 -3.88
N MET A 30 -12.13 -3.51 -4.75
CA MET A 30 -12.30 -3.35 -6.19
C MET A 30 -13.21 -4.46 -6.70
N ARG A 31 -14.08 -4.12 -7.65
CA ARG A 31 -15.11 -5.01 -8.16
C ARG A 31 -14.96 -5.12 -9.68
N PHE A 32 -14.78 -6.35 -10.17
CA PHE A 32 -14.71 -6.61 -11.60
C PHE A 32 -15.95 -7.34 -12.07
N ALA A 33 -16.67 -6.73 -13.02
CA ALA A 33 -17.96 -7.24 -13.49
C ALA A 33 -17.89 -8.10 -14.77
N VAL A 34 -16.82 -8.03 -15.60
CA VAL A 34 -16.90 -8.60 -16.96
C VAL A 34 -15.58 -9.02 -17.65
N ALA A 35 -14.39 -8.86 -17.06
CA ALA A 35 -13.12 -9.20 -17.74
C ALA A 35 -12.28 -10.22 -16.94
N PRO A 36 -11.50 -11.11 -17.60
CA PRO A 36 -10.48 -11.86 -16.89
C PRO A 36 -9.48 -10.88 -16.25
N ILE A 37 -9.21 -11.07 -14.95
CA ILE A 37 -8.38 -10.19 -14.10
C ILE A 37 -7.03 -9.84 -14.75
N SER A 38 -6.47 -10.78 -15.52
CA SER A 38 -5.18 -10.65 -16.21
C SER A 38 -5.10 -9.46 -17.18
N LYS A 39 -6.23 -8.81 -17.50
CA LYS A 39 -6.29 -7.65 -18.40
C LYS A 39 -6.66 -6.34 -17.72
N VAL A 40 -6.80 -6.31 -16.39
CA VAL A 40 -7.19 -5.09 -15.68
C VAL A 40 -6.13 -4.67 -14.69
N SER A 41 -5.68 -3.42 -14.81
CA SER A 41 -4.76 -2.79 -13.87
C SER A 41 -5.43 -1.58 -13.26
N GLU A 42 -5.45 -1.49 -11.94
CA GLU A 42 -6.01 -0.37 -11.21
C GLU A 42 -5.02 0.14 -10.17
N LEU A 43 -4.87 1.46 -10.10
CA LEU A 43 -4.02 2.10 -9.10
C LEU A 43 -4.85 2.44 -7.86
N LEU A 44 -4.65 1.66 -6.79
CA LEU A 44 -5.35 1.83 -5.54
C LEU A 44 -4.52 2.69 -4.57
N LYS A 45 -5.06 3.86 -4.20
CA LYS A 45 -4.45 4.71 -3.17
C LYS A 45 -4.99 4.31 -1.80
N ILE A 46 -4.09 3.81 -0.96
CA ILE A 46 -4.28 3.63 0.49
C ILE A 46 -3.39 4.66 1.18
N LYS A 47 -3.99 5.46 2.08
CA LYS A 47 -3.28 6.50 2.83
C LYS A 47 -3.34 6.15 4.30
N SER A 48 -2.23 6.32 4.99
CA SER A 48 -2.12 6.20 6.44
C SER A 48 -1.15 7.26 6.95
N GLN A 49 -1.22 7.54 8.24
CA GLN A 49 -0.40 8.52 8.95
C GLN A 49 0.23 7.87 10.18
N ASP A 50 1.22 8.53 10.77
CA ASP A 50 1.82 8.15 12.05
C ASP A 50 2.46 6.74 12.08
N ILE A 51 2.88 6.23 10.92
CA ILE A 51 3.60 4.95 10.83
C ILE A 51 5.01 5.12 11.42
N PRO A 52 5.39 4.35 12.46
CA PRO A 52 6.71 4.45 13.07
C PRO A 52 7.83 4.17 12.06
N ALA A 53 8.96 4.86 12.22
CA ALA A 53 10.16 4.58 11.46
C ALA A 53 10.60 3.11 11.66
N ASN A 54 11.24 2.54 10.64
CA ASN A 54 11.73 1.15 10.64
C ASN A 54 10.63 0.08 10.79
N SER A 55 9.37 0.42 10.50
CA SER A 55 8.31 -0.57 10.40
C SER A 55 8.43 -1.37 9.10
N SER A 56 8.19 -2.68 9.15
CA SER A 56 8.03 -3.50 7.95
C SER A 56 6.61 -3.35 7.40
N VAL A 57 6.44 -3.49 6.09
CA VAL A 57 5.15 -3.37 5.42
C VAL A 57 4.67 -4.76 5.01
N TRP A 58 3.38 -5.02 5.21
CA TRP A 58 2.71 -6.23 4.74
C TRP A 58 1.51 -5.88 3.87
N GLY A 59 1.14 -6.82 3.01
CA GLY A 59 -0.05 -6.72 2.17
C GLY A 59 -0.79 -8.04 2.11
N ARG A 60 -2.11 -7.96 1.99
CA ARG A 60 -2.99 -9.12 1.84
C ARG A 60 -4.04 -8.86 0.77
N VAL A 61 -4.27 -9.87 -0.07
CA VAL A 61 -5.38 -9.90 -1.01
C VAL A 61 -6.35 -11.00 -0.56
N LYS A 62 -7.65 -10.68 -0.52
CA LYS A 62 -8.72 -11.68 -0.37
C LYS A 62 -9.68 -11.54 -1.54
N THR A 63 -10.12 -12.66 -2.09
CA THR A 63 -11.12 -12.70 -3.15
C THR A 63 -12.36 -13.42 -2.65
N ALA A 64 -13.53 -12.99 -3.09
CA ALA A 64 -14.78 -13.72 -2.91
C ALA A 64 -15.04 -14.73 -4.05
N ALA A 65 -14.06 -14.95 -4.93
CA ALA A 65 -14.15 -15.96 -5.97
C ALA A 65 -14.24 -17.36 -5.37
N GLY A 66 -15.08 -18.21 -5.98
CA GLY A 66 -15.22 -19.62 -5.59
C GLY A 66 -14.14 -20.54 -6.17
N GLY A 67 -13.14 -20.02 -6.88
CA GLY A 67 -12.08 -20.78 -7.54
C GLY A 67 -10.70 -20.14 -7.37
N GLU A 68 -9.65 -20.85 -7.80
CA GLU A 68 -8.28 -20.33 -7.78
C GLU A 68 -8.10 -19.19 -8.77
N GLU A 69 -7.48 -18.10 -8.32
CA GLU A 69 -7.18 -16.93 -9.14
C GLU A 69 -5.74 -16.50 -8.92
N THR A 70 -5.04 -16.14 -9.99
CA THR A 70 -3.72 -15.52 -9.94
C THR A 70 -3.87 -14.01 -10.06
N VAL A 71 -3.27 -13.27 -9.13
CA VAL A 71 -3.28 -11.82 -9.08
C VAL A 71 -1.86 -11.31 -8.88
N ASP A 72 -1.40 -10.42 -9.75
CA ASP A 72 -0.14 -9.71 -9.57
C ASP A 72 -0.38 -8.41 -8.78
N LEU A 73 0.36 -8.24 -7.69
CA LEU A 73 0.27 -7.03 -6.85
C LEU A 73 1.62 -6.30 -6.86
N SER A 74 1.61 -5.06 -7.35
CA SER A 74 2.74 -4.14 -7.22
C SER A 74 2.43 -3.09 -6.16
N VAL A 75 3.33 -2.91 -5.20
CA VAL A 75 3.16 -1.95 -4.09
C VAL A 75 4.20 -0.84 -4.22
N VAL A 76 3.73 0.39 -4.32
CA VAL A 76 4.59 1.59 -4.29
C VAL A 76 4.31 2.34 -2.99
N LEU A 77 5.35 2.51 -2.18
CA LEU A 77 5.28 3.25 -0.93
C LEU A 77 5.75 4.69 -1.16
N SER A 78 4.91 5.65 -0.82
CA SER A 78 5.25 7.07 -0.83
C SER A 78 5.23 7.61 0.59
N ARG A 79 6.34 8.19 1.03
CA ARG A 79 6.46 8.84 2.34
C ARG A 79 6.47 10.35 2.15
N HIS A 80 5.65 11.05 2.92
CA HIS A 80 5.83 12.49 3.12
C HIS A 80 6.90 12.70 4.19
N ILE A 81 8.01 13.36 3.84
CA ILE A 81 9.05 13.74 4.80
C ILE A 81 8.86 15.24 5.07
N PRO A 82 8.39 15.64 6.27
CA PRO A 82 8.32 17.05 6.61
C PRO A 82 9.74 17.62 6.70
N VAL A 83 9.97 18.77 6.06
CA VAL A 83 11.24 19.51 6.17
C VAL A 83 11.27 20.17 7.54
N PHE A 84 12.21 19.76 8.40
CA PHE A 84 12.31 20.25 9.78
C PHE A 84 13.22 21.49 9.91
N HIS A 85 14.14 21.68 8.98
CA HIS A 85 15.05 22.81 8.91
C HIS A 85 15.37 23.10 7.45
N GLU A 86 15.18 24.35 7.03
CA GLU A 86 15.76 24.84 5.78
C GLU A 86 17.24 25.14 6.05
N GLU A 87 18.14 24.34 5.48
CA GLU A 87 19.57 24.67 5.47
C GLU A 87 19.75 25.98 4.71
N PRO A 88 20.39 27.01 5.31
CA PRO A 88 20.65 28.25 4.59
C PRO A 88 21.52 27.95 3.37
N LEU A 89 21.13 28.50 2.22
CA LEU A 89 21.89 28.38 0.98
C LEU A 89 23.35 28.79 1.23
N TRP A 90 24.30 27.94 0.82
CA TRP A 90 25.71 28.29 0.88
C TRP A 90 25.93 29.58 0.05
N PRO A 91 26.58 30.62 0.60
CA PRO A 91 26.69 31.92 -0.04
C PRO A 91 27.54 31.92 -1.32
N ASP A 92 28.21 30.80 -1.63
CA ASP A 92 29.24 30.73 -2.68
C ASP A 92 28.90 29.78 -3.84
N PHE A 93 27.62 29.51 -4.16
CA PHE A 93 27.30 28.79 -5.41
C PHE A 93 27.19 29.79 -6.57
N PRO A 94 28.22 29.98 -7.41
CA PRO A 94 28.19 30.94 -8.49
C PRO A 94 27.60 30.24 -9.72
N TRP A 95 26.40 30.64 -10.11
CA TRP A 95 25.95 30.42 -11.48
C TRP A 95 26.78 31.27 -12.45
#